data_AF-A0A822Y7N5-F1
#
_entry.id   AF-A0A822Y7N5-F1
#
_cell.length_a   1.000
_cell.length_b   1.000
_cell.length_c   1.000
_cell.angle_alpha   90.00
_cell.angle_beta   90.00
_cell.angle_gamma   90.00
#
_symmetry.space_group_name_H-M   'P 1'
#
loop_
_entity.id
_entity.type
_entity.pdbx_description
1 polymer ?
#
loop_
_entity_poly.entity_id
_entity_poly.type
_entity_poly.pdbx_seq_one_letter_code
_entity_poly.pdbx_strand_id
1 'polypeptide(L)'
;MASGQDRAELDAKARQGETVVPGGTGGKSLEAQEHLADGRSRGGQTRKQQLGTEGYQEMGRKGGLSTMDQSGGERAAEEGIDIDESKFTKNR
;
A
#
# COMPACT_ATOMS: atom_id res chain seq x y z
N MET A 1 11.64 15.34 16.54
CA MET A 1 10.93 14.23 17.22
C MET A 1 9.72 14.83 17.88
N ALA A 2 8.53 14.25 17.68
CA ALA A 2 7.31 14.68 18.36
C ALA A 2 7.54 14.64 19.88
N SER A 3 7.14 15.70 20.60
CA SER A 3 7.21 15.72 22.06
C SER A 3 6.28 14.63 22.64
N GLY A 4 6.45 14.28 23.92
CA GLY A 4 5.58 13.30 24.57
C GLY A 4 4.09 13.69 24.53
N GLN A 5 3.79 14.99 24.54
CA GLN A 5 2.43 15.52 24.40
C GLN A 5 1.89 15.35 22.98
N ASP A 6 2.74 15.58 21.96
CA ASP A 6 2.37 15.37 20.56
C ASP A 6 2.05 13.89 20.29
N ARG A 7 2.82 12.95 20.87
CA ARG A 7 2.53 11.52 20.74
C ARG A 7 1.18 11.13 21.36
N ALA A 8 0.84 11.69 22.51
CA ALA A 8 -0.45 11.42 23.15
C ALA A 8 -1.63 11.95 22.33
N GLU A 9 -1.50 13.13 21.72
CA GLU A 9 -2.51 13.67 20.82
C GLU A 9 -2.70 12.79 19.58
N LEU A 10 -1.60 12.39 18.94
CA LEU A 10 -1.63 11.50 17.77
C LEU A 10 -2.25 10.14 18.12
N ASP A 11 -1.96 9.60 19.31
CA ASP A 11 -2.59 8.36 19.78
C ASP A 11 -4.10 8.52 20.00
N ALA A 12 -4.54 9.65 20.56
CA ALA A 12 -5.96 9.94 20.75
C ALA A 12 -6.71 10.05 19.40
N LYS A 13 -6.10 10.68 18.39
CA LYS A 13 -6.61 10.74 17.01
C LYS A 13 -6.69 9.35 16.38
N ALA A 14 -5.63 8.54 16.51
CA ALA A 14 -5.61 7.17 16.01
C ALA A 14 -6.72 6.30 16.61
N ARG A 15 -7.03 6.46 17.91
CA ARG A 15 -8.14 5.77 18.58
C ARG A 15 -9.51 6.16 18.05
N GLN A 16 -9.67 7.38 17.55
CA GLN A 16 -10.90 7.85 16.89
C GLN A 16 -11.03 7.34 15.45
N GLY A 17 -10.04 6.59 14.95
CA GLY A 17 -10.01 6.02 13.61
C GLY A 17 -9.28 6.88 12.58
N GLU A 18 -8.69 8.00 12.99
CA GLU A 18 -7.90 8.85 12.10
C GLU A 18 -6.57 8.19 11.76
N THR A 19 -6.11 8.32 10.51
CA THR A 19 -4.76 7.90 10.12
C THR A 19 -3.79 9.05 10.35
N VAL A 20 -2.92 8.91 11.35
CA VAL A 20 -1.87 9.89 11.72
C VAL A 20 -0.48 9.51 11.21
N VAL A 21 -0.28 8.26 10.79
CA VAL A 21 0.94 7.80 10.12
C VAL A 21 0.63 7.41 8.67
N PRO A 22 1.25 8.05 7.66
CA PRO A 22 1.10 7.66 6.26
C PRO A 22 1.46 6.19 6.04
N GLY A 23 0.60 5.46 5.33
CA GLY A 23 0.76 4.02 5.13
C GLY A 23 0.41 3.17 6.36
N GLY A 24 -0.01 3.77 7.48
CA GLY A 24 -0.40 3.11 8.73
C GLY A 24 -1.91 2.89 8.90
N THR A 25 -2.73 3.17 7.89
CA THR A 25 -4.20 3.09 7.95
C THR A 25 -4.69 1.75 8.53
N GLY A 26 -5.63 1.83 9.48
CA GLY A 26 -6.25 0.69 10.17
C GLY A 26 -5.77 0.45 11.60
N GLY A 27 -4.65 1.05 12.02
CA GLY A 27 -4.17 0.99 13.41
C GLY A 27 -4.94 1.92 14.34
N LYS A 28 -5.31 1.44 15.54
CA LYS A 28 -6.06 2.20 16.56
C LYS A 28 -5.18 2.90 17.61
N SER A 29 -3.87 2.99 17.35
CA SER A 29 -2.88 3.69 18.17
C SER A 29 -1.77 4.21 17.26
N LEU A 30 -1.02 5.21 17.72
CA LEU A 30 0.13 5.74 16.96
C LEU A 30 1.11 4.60 16.62
N GLU A 31 1.48 3.80 17.63
CA GLU A 31 2.40 2.68 17.48
C GLU A 31 1.89 1.60 16.51
N ALA A 32 0.58 1.29 16.54
CA ALA A 32 0.01 0.32 15.60
C ALA A 32 0.09 0.84 14.16
N GLN A 33 -0.14 2.13 13.94
CA GLN A 33 -0.01 2.72 12.61
C GLN A 33 1.46 2.77 12.15
N GLU A 34 2.41 3.06 13.05
CA GLU A 34 3.86 2.98 12.77
C GLU A 34 4.26 1.56 12.33
N HIS A 35 3.85 0.53 13.08
CA HIS A 35 4.14 -0.87 12.72
C HIS A 35 3.49 -1.30 11.41
N LEU A 36 2.25 -0.87 11.13
CA LEU A 36 1.59 -1.15 9.86
C LEU A 36 2.30 -0.48 8.68
N ALA A 37 2.73 0.78 8.84
CA ALA A 37 3.46 1.51 7.82
C ALA A 37 4.81 0.85 7.52
N ASP A 38 5.58 0.48 8.56
CA ASP A 38 6.85 -0.22 8.43
C ASP A 38 6.66 -1.61 7.77
N GLY A 39 5.68 -2.38 8.23
CA GLY A 39 5.36 -3.70 7.66
C GLY A 39 4.97 -3.64 6.18
N ARG A 40 4.14 -2.66 5.79
CA ARG A 40 3.75 -2.45 4.39
C ARG A 40 4.93 -2.00 3.52
N SER A 41 5.77 -1.10 4.02
CA SER A 41 6.99 -0.67 3.33
C SER A 41 7.93 -1.84 3.06
N ARG A 42 8.22 -2.64 4.09
CA ARG A 42 9.07 -3.84 3.97
C ARG A 42 8.46 -4.86 3.01
N GLY A 43 7.16 -5.15 3.14
CA GLY A 43 6.46 -6.06 2.23
C GLY A 43 6.53 -5.61 0.77
N GLY A 44 6.34 -4.31 0.51
CA GLY A 44 6.49 -3.72 -0.82
C GLY A 44 7.92 -3.85 -1.37
N GLN A 45 8.94 -3.58 -0.55
CA GLN A 45 10.34 -3.77 -0.93
C GLN A 45 10.66 -5.23 -1.23
N THR A 46 10.19 -6.17 -0.41
CA THR A 46 10.33 -7.61 -0.67
C THR A 46 9.66 -7.98 -1.99
N ARG A 47 8.44 -7.49 -2.26
CA ARG A 47 7.75 -7.76 -3.51
C ARG A 47 8.48 -7.19 -4.72
N LYS A 48 9.04 -5.99 -4.60
CA LYS A 48 9.89 -5.38 -5.63
C LYS A 48 11.15 -6.20 -5.91
N GLN A 49 11.84 -6.70 -4.88
CA GLN A 49 13.00 -7.58 -5.06
C GLN A 49 12.60 -8.91 -5.71
N GLN A 50 11.41 -9.43 -5.39
CA GLN A 50 10.90 -10.67 -5.94
C GLN A 50 10.54 -10.58 -7.43
N LEU A 51 9.92 -9.49 -7.87
CA LEU A 51 9.42 -9.33 -9.23
C LEU A 51 10.35 -8.52 -10.14
N GLY A 52 11.37 -7.88 -9.56
CA GLY A 52 12.12 -6.84 -10.23
C GLY A 52 11.32 -5.53 -10.34
N THR A 53 11.99 -4.49 -10.84
CA THR A 53 11.39 -3.16 -10.96
C THR A 53 10.20 -3.13 -11.91
N GLU A 54 10.30 -3.80 -13.07
CA GLU A 54 9.22 -3.81 -14.06
C GLU A 54 7.96 -4.53 -13.55
N GLY A 55 8.09 -5.75 -13.02
CA GLY A 55 6.94 -6.49 -12.51
C GLY A 55 6.24 -5.77 -11.35
N TYR A 56 6.99 -5.06 -10.51
CA TYR A 56 6.42 -4.21 -9.46
C TYR A 56 5.70 -2.98 -10.03
N GLN A 57 6.26 -2.34 -11.06
CA GLN A 57 5.63 -1.20 -11.74
C GLN A 57 4.34 -1.60 -12.44
N GLU A 58 4.31 -2.72 -13.16
CA GLU A 58 3.09 -3.22 -13.81
C GLU A 58 1.99 -3.54 -12.80
N MET A 59 2.37 -4.13 -11.66
CA MET A 59 1.43 -4.40 -10.58
C MET A 59 0.85 -3.11 -9.99
N GLY A 60 1.69 -2.09 -9.83
CA GLY A 60 1.27 -0.75 -9.43
C GLY A 60 0.35 -0.08 -10.45
N ARG A 61 0.64 -0.22 -11.75
CA ARG A 61 -0.22 0.26 -12.84
C ARG A 61 -1.60 -0.38 -12.80
N LYS A 62 -1.67 -1.71 -12.72
CA LYS A 62 -2.94 -2.44 -12.57
C LYS A 62 -3.70 -1.98 -11.33
N GLY A 63 -3.02 -1.86 -10.18
CA GLY A 63 -3.64 -1.36 -8.96
C GLY A 63 -4.23 0.04 -9.09
N GLY A 64 -3.51 0.97 -9.71
CA GLY A 64 -3.94 2.36 -9.90
C GLY A 64 -5.14 2.56 -10.83
N LEU A 65 -5.45 1.58 -11.67
CA LEU A 65 -6.64 1.58 -12.52
C LEU A 65 -7.91 1.07 -11.80
N SER A 66 -7.77 0.46 -10.61
CA SER A 66 -8.92 -0.12 -9.92
C SER A 66 -9.85 0.98 -9.39
N THR A 67 -11.16 0.77 -9.53
CA THR A 67 -12.21 1.65 -9.00
C THR A 67 -13.03 0.92 -7.93
N MET A 68 -14.08 1.56 -7.42
CA MET A 68 -15.03 0.89 -6.52
C MET A 68 -15.82 -0.22 -7.21
N ASP A 69 -16.11 -0.06 -8.50
CA ASP A 69 -17.02 -0.93 -9.25
C ASP A 69 -16.31 -1.90 -10.20
N GLN A 70 -15.03 -1.67 -10.52
CA GLN A 70 -14.27 -2.46 -11.48
C GLN A 70 -12.84 -2.74 -10.98
N SER A 71 -12.34 -3.95 -11.26
CA SER A 71 -10.94 -4.25 -11.03
C SER A 71 -10.05 -3.54 -12.06
N GLY A 72 -8.80 -3.27 -11.68
CA GLY A 72 -7.86 -2.64 -12.61
C GLY A 72 -7.50 -3.47 -13.84
N GLY A 73 -7.70 -4.80 -13.79
CA GLY A 73 -7.54 -5.66 -14.97
C GLY A 73 -8.68 -5.48 -15.98
N GLU A 74 -9.92 -5.43 -15.50
CA GLU A 74 -11.10 -5.16 -16.34
C GLU A 74 -10.99 -3.78 -16.99
N ARG A 75 -10.64 -2.76 -16.19
CA ARG A 75 -10.48 -1.40 -16.71
C ARG A 75 -9.33 -1.27 -17.69
N ALA A 76 -8.21 -1.93 -17.44
CA ALA A 76 -7.09 -1.96 -18.39
C ALA A 76 -7.53 -2.54 -19.75
N ALA A 77 -8.32 -3.62 -19.75
CA ALA A 77 -8.85 -4.20 -20.98
C ALA A 77 -9.81 -3.25 -21.71
N GLU A 78 -10.70 -2.54 -21.00
CA GLU A 78 -11.61 -1.55 -21.59
C GLU A 78 -10.87 -0.36 -22.22
N GLU A 79 -9.82 0.14 -21.55
CA GLU A 79 -9.02 1.27 -22.03
C GLU A 79 -7.94 0.85 -23.06
N GLY A 80 -7.83 -0.44 -23.39
CA GLY A 80 -6.81 -0.96 -24.30
C GLY A 80 -5.38 -0.84 -23.77
N ILE A 81 -5.22 -0.85 -22.45
CA ILE A 81 -3.92 -0.81 -21.76
C ILE A 81 -3.43 -2.24 -21.59
N ASP A 82 -2.35 -2.59 -22.29
CA ASP A 82 -1.68 -3.89 -22.12
C ASP A 82 -1.00 -3.97 -20.75
N ILE A 83 -1.42 -4.94 -19.93
CA ILE A 83 -0.79 -5.28 -18.65
C ILE A 83 -0.27 -6.71 -18.71
N ASP A 84 1.04 -6.85 -18.59
CA ASP A 84 1.70 -8.16 -18.55
C ASP A 84 1.62 -8.77 -17.14
N GLU A 85 0.54 -9.53 -16.90
CA GLU A 85 0.33 -10.22 -15.61
C GLU A 85 1.33 -11.35 -15.36
N SER A 86 2.03 -11.86 -16.40
CA SER A 86 3.05 -12.90 -16.21
C SER A 86 4.18 -12.39 -15.30
N LYS A 87 4.46 -11.08 -15.33
CA LYS A 87 5.45 -10.39 -14.48
C LYS A 87 5.05 -10.32 -13.00
N PHE A 88 3.85 -10.73 -12.62
CA PHE A 88 3.40 -10.75 -11.22
C PHE A 88 3.79 -12.02 -10.47
N THR A 89 4.33 -13.01 -11.18
CA THR A 89 4.73 -14.29 -10.61
C THR A 89 6.21 -14.52 -10.84
N LYS A 90 6.85 -15.25 -9.93
CA LYS A 90 8.17 -15.80 -10.22
C LYS A 90 7.97 -17.09 -11.00
N ASN A 91 8.79 -17.31 -12.02
CA ASN A 91 8.97 -18.65 -12.57
C ASN A 91 9.41 -19.57 -11.42
N ARG A 92 8.59 -20.57 -11.11
CA ARG A 92 8.83 -21.54 -10.04
C ARG A 92 9.77 -22.63 -10.52
#